data_AF-A0A847GU55-F1
#
_entry.id   AF-A0A847GU55-F1
#
_cell.length_a   1.000
_cell.length_b   1.000
_cell.length_c   1.000
_cell.angle_alpha   90.00
_cell.angle_beta   90.00
_cell.angle_gamma   90.00
#
_symmetry.space_group_name_H-M   'P 1'
#
loop_
_entity.id
_entity.type
_entity.pdbx_description
1 polymer ?
#
loop_
_entity_poly.entity_id
_entity_poly.type
_entity_poly.pdbx_seq_one_letter_code
_entity_poly.pdbx_strand_id
1 'polypeptide(L)' 'MNIQPDFEAFFRLLEEHQVEYMIVGGYAVAFHGYVRFTKDIDILYAPSR' A
#
# COMPACT_ATOMS: atom_id res chain seq x y z
N MET A 1 -10.22 -12.24 2.76
CA MET A 1 -9.19 -11.32 3.29
C MET A 1 -9.92 -10.25 4.06
N ASN A 2 -9.70 -10.15 5.37
CA ASN A 2 -10.17 -8.99 6.13
C ASN A 2 -9.17 -7.87 5.81
N ILE A 3 -9.48 -7.05 4.80
CA ILE A 3 -8.69 -5.86 4.51
C ILE A 3 -8.83 -4.97 5.74
N GLN A 4 -7.71 -4.57 6.35
CA GLN A 4 -7.79 -3.65 7.47
C GLN A 4 -8.45 -2.36 6.98
N PRO A 5 -9.58 -1.91 7.58
CA PRO A 5 -10.33 -0.75 7.11
C PRO A 5 -9.45 0.50 6.96
N ASP A 6 -8.42 0.61 7.82
CA ASP A 6 -7.46 1.70 7.84
C ASP A 6 -6.66 1.83 6.53
N PHE A 7 -6.39 0.71 5.84
CA PHE A 7 -5.68 0.76 4.55
C PHE A 7 -6.55 1.33 3.45
N GLU A 8 -7.84 0.98 3.41
CA GLU A 8 -8.75 1.53 2.42
C GLU A 8 -8.91 3.05 2.58
N ALA A 9 -9.07 3.51 3.83
CA ALA A 9 -9.14 4.93 4.13
C ALA A 9 -7.84 5.67 3.72
N PHE A 10 -6.68 5.06 4.00
CA PHE A 10 -5.39 5.63 3.61
C PHE A 10 -5.21 5.73 2.10
N PHE A 11 -5.54 4.69 1.33
CA PHE A 11 -5.46 4.74 -0.12
C PHE A 11 -6.42 5.78 -0.72
N ARG A 12 -7.65 5.87 -0.22
CA ARG A 12 -8.60 6.91 -0.65
C ARG A 12 -8.02 8.32 -0.45
N LEU A 13 -7.33 8.56 0.66
CA LEU A 13 -6.67 9.84 0.93
C LEU A 13 -5.53 10.14 -0.05
N LEU A 14 -4.71 9.14 -0.38
CA LEU A 14 -3.63 9.29 -1.39
C LEU A 14 -4.20 9.62 -2.78
N GLU A 15 -5.26 8.93 -3.18
CA GLU A 15 -5.95 9.19 -4.46
C GLU A 15 -6.60 10.57 -4.50
N GLU A 16 -7.24 11.01 -3.41
CA GLU A 16 -7.86 12.35 -3.29
C GLU A 16 -6.82 13.47 -3.51
N HIS A 17 -5.60 13.27 -3.01
CA HIS A 17 -4.50 14.20 -3.17
C HIS A 17 -3.63 13.96 -4.41
N GLN A 18 -4.03 13.03 -5.29
CA GLN A 18 -3.28 12.65 -6.51
C GLN A 18 -1.80 12.32 -6.22
N VAL A 19 -1.53 11.67 -5.09
CA VAL A 19 -0.17 11.26 -4.74
C VAL A 19 0.26 10.15 -5.68
N GLU A 20 1.44 10.28 -6.27
CA GLU A 20 2.05 9.17 -7.00
C GLU A 20 2.75 8.24 -6.00
N TYR A 21 2.30 6.99 -5.91
CA TYR A 21 2.84 6.00 -4.97
C TYR A 21 2.84 4.58 -5.53
N MET A 22 3.57 3.70 -4.86
CA MET A 22 3.65 2.27 -5.16
C MET A 22 3.65 1.46 -3.87
N ILE A 23 2.86 0.39 -3.84
CA ILE A 23 2.91 -0.60 -2.76
C ILE A 23 4.20 -1.41 -2.90
N VAL A 24 4.98 -1.47 -1.84
CA VAL A 24 6.23 -2.23 -1.77
C VAL A 24 6.20 -3.22 -0.60
N GLY A 25 7.33 -3.86 -0.33
CA GLY A 25 7.46 -4.74 0.83
C GLY A 25 6.58 -5.99 0.79
N GLY A 26 5.97 -6.34 1.92
CA GLY A 26 5.32 -7.64 2.10
C GLY A 26 4.10 -7.89 1.22
N TYR A 27 3.24 -6.88 1.06
CA TYR A 27 2.09 -6.98 0.17
C TYR A 27 2.50 -7.16 -1.29
N ALA A 28 3.55 -6.46 -1.74
CA ALA A 28 4.07 -6.62 -3.10
C ALA A 28 4.63 -8.04 -3.35
N VAL A 29 5.38 -8.60 -2.39
CA VAL A 29 5.89 -9.98 -2.48
C VAL A 29 4.75 -11.00 -2.45
N ALA A 30 3.76 -10.80 -1.57
CA ALA A 30 2.60 -11.70 -1.47
C ALA A 30 1.76 -11.72 -2.75
N PHE A 31 1.66 -10.58 -3.44
CA PHE A 31 0.89 -10.46 -4.68
C PHE A 31 1.65 -10.98 -5.91
N HIS A 32 2.94 -10.66 -6.05
CA HIS A 32 3.72 -10.97 -7.26
C HIS A 32 4.59 -12.24 -7.16
N GLY A 33 4.83 -12.74 -5.95
CA GLY A 33 5.76 -13.85 -5.72
C GLY A 33 5.08 -15.04 -5.05
N TYR A 34 5.17 -15.09 -3.72
CA TYR A 34 4.66 -16.20 -2.92
C TYR A 34 3.97 -15.65 -1.67
N VAL A 35 3.03 -16.43 -1.12
CA VAL A 35 2.27 -16.03 0.08
C VAL A 35 3.23 -15.71 1.22
N ARG A 36 3.28 -14.43 1.59
CA ARG A 36 4.05 -13.91 2.72
C ARG A 36 3.10 -13.18 3.66
N PHE A 37 3.04 -13.63 4.91
CA PHE A 37 2.30 -12.91 5.93
C PHE A 37 3.07 -11.66 6.36
N THR A 38 2.36 -10.53 6.40
CA THR A 38 2.87 -9.26 6.92
C THR A 38 1.74 -8.58 7.71
N LYS A 39 2.10 -7.77 8.71
CA LYS A 39 1.11 -7.07 9.55
C LYS A 39 0.88 -5.62 9.12
N ASP A 40 1.84 -5.07 8.41
CA ASP A 40 1.98 -3.69 7.98
C ASP A 40 1.85 -3.58 6.45
N ILE A 41 1.85 -2.34 5.97
CA ILE A 41 1.92 -2.01 4.56
C ILE A 41 3.01 -0.97 4.32
N ASP A 42 3.87 -1.23 3.35
CA ASP A 42 4.96 -0.34 2.97
C ASP A 42 4.59 0.40 1.68
N ILE A 43 4.69 1.72 1.69
CA ILE A 43 4.40 2.57 0.52
C ILE A 43 5.65 3.40 0.17
N LEU A 44 6.03 3.35 -1.10
CA LEU A 44 6.98 4.28 -1.70
C LEU A 44 6.19 5.38 -2.41
N TYR A 45 6.50 6.66 -2.16
CA TYR A 45 5.80 7.79 -2.76
C TYR A 45 6.77 8.74 -3.47
N ALA A 46 6.28 9.44 -4.48
CA ALA A 46 7.03 10.48 -5.17
C ALA A 46 7.01 11.77 -4.32
N PRO A 47 8.17 12.42 -4.10
CA PRO A 47 8.21 13.69 -3.39
C PRO A 47 7.53 14.80 -4.20
N SER A 48 6.70 15.62 -3.54
CA SER A 48 6.22 16.89 -4.09
C SER A 48 7.39 17.88 -4.22
N ARG A 49 7.51 18.52 -5.38
CA ARG A 49 8.47 19.61 -5.60
C ARG A 49 8.10 20.87 -4.81
#